data_AF-A0A965TCZ0-F1
#
_entry.id   AF-A0A965TCZ0-F1
#
_cell.length_a   1.000
_cell.length_b   1.000
_cell.length_c   1.000
_cell.angle_alpha   90.00
_cell.angle_beta   90.00
_cell.angle_gamma   90.00
#
_symmetry.space_group_name_H-M   'P 1'
#
loop_
_entity.id
_entity.type
_entity.pdbx_description
1 polymer ?
#
loop_
_entity_poly.entity_id
_entity_poly.type
_entity_poly.pdbx_seq_one_letter_code
_entity_poly.pdbx_strand_id
1 'polypeptide(L)'
;MRLESNFVEYKVILNGKLEKVAVALVNRFGGIFYIGVADDRTIKGVKNIDRVIKNVEKRLRNNIEPSIDGLYSINKIGYHDKKEIIRIAFSAGNQKPYYIKSEGLTPKGCYIRIADNCVPMSEKLISRFVELYSGGSEQDR
;
A
#
# COMPACT_ATOMS: atom_id res chain seq x y z
N MET A 1 -16.06 -17.44 12.21
CA MET A 1 -16.12 -15.96 12.16
C MET A 1 -14.81 -15.46 11.55
N ARG A 2 -14.81 -14.92 10.33
CA ARG A 2 -13.59 -14.33 9.74
C ARG A 2 -13.42 -12.95 10.36
N LEU A 3 -12.44 -12.81 11.25
CA LEU A 3 -11.82 -11.50 11.47
C LEU A 3 -11.07 -11.17 10.18
N GLU A 4 -11.76 -10.48 9.27
CA GLU A 4 -11.11 -9.66 8.26
C GLU A 4 -10.33 -8.60 9.04
N SER A 5 -9.01 -8.74 9.09
CA SER A 5 -8.19 -7.67 9.67
C SER A 5 -8.24 -6.53 8.67
N ASN A 6 -8.82 -5.40 9.08
CA ASN A 6 -8.94 -4.17 8.28
C ASN A 6 -7.60 -3.67 7.70
N PHE A 7 -6.49 -4.24 8.14
CA PHE A 7 -5.12 -3.85 7.81
C PHE A 7 -4.38 -4.90 6.97
N VAL A 8 -5.04 -5.93 6.42
CA VAL A 8 -4.37 -6.97 5.64
C VAL A 8 -5.02 -7.14 4.27
N GLU A 9 -4.18 -7.26 3.23
CA GLU A 9 -4.56 -7.56 1.86
C GLU A 9 -3.84 -8.82 1.39
N TYR A 10 -4.56 -9.77 0.80
CA TYR A 10 -4.00 -11.00 0.24
C TYR A 10 -4.10 -11.00 -1.28
N LYS A 11 -3.03 -11.41 -1.97
CA LYS A 11 -3.04 -11.68 -3.40
C LYS A 11 -2.23 -12.91 -3.73
N VAL A 12 -2.75 -13.74 -4.63
CA VAL A 12 -2.00 -14.90 -5.14
C VAL A 12 -0.83 -14.44 -6.00
N ILE A 13 -1.02 -13.42 -6.83
CA ILE A 13 0.00 -12.85 -7.71
C ILE A 13 0.06 -11.33 -7.59
N LEU A 14 1.23 -10.75 -7.86
CA LEU A 14 1.39 -9.31 -8.03
C LEU A 14 0.50 -8.83 -9.19
N ASN A 15 -0.33 -7.83 -8.96
CA ASN A 15 -1.23 -7.27 -9.98
C ASN A 15 -1.34 -5.73 -9.87
N GLY A 16 -2.25 -5.13 -10.64
CA GLY A 16 -2.49 -3.69 -10.67
C GLY A 16 -3.03 -3.07 -9.37
N LYS A 17 -3.36 -3.87 -8.34
CA LYS A 17 -3.88 -3.34 -7.07
C LYS A 17 -2.80 -2.82 -6.12
N LEU A 18 -1.51 -3.09 -6.39
CA LEU A 18 -0.42 -2.74 -5.47
C LEU A 18 -0.42 -1.26 -5.10
N GLU A 19 -0.39 -0.35 -6.07
CA GLU A 19 -0.31 1.10 -5.84
C GLU A 19 -1.56 1.60 -5.14
N LYS A 20 -2.74 1.17 -5.61
CA LYS A 20 -4.02 1.54 -5.00
C LYS A 20 -4.08 1.16 -3.52
N VAL A 21 -3.67 -0.07 -3.18
CA VAL A 21 -3.67 -0.53 -1.78
C VAL A 21 -2.59 0.19 -0.99
N ALA A 22 -1.37 0.33 -1.52
CA ALA A 22 -0.29 1.04 -0.85
C ALA A 22 -0.71 2.48 -0.49
N VAL A 23 -1.24 3.23 -1.46
CA VAL A 23 -1.79 4.59 -1.26
C VAL A 23 -2.86 4.59 -0.17
N ALA A 24 -3.81 3.65 -0.20
CA ALA A 24 -4.86 3.55 0.81
C ALA A 24 -4.34 3.31 2.23
N LEU A 25 -3.28 2.51 2.37
CA LEU A 25 -2.67 2.17 3.66
C LEU A 25 -1.83 3.33 4.21
N VAL A 26 -0.96 3.93 3.40
CA VAL A 26 -0.10 5.05 3.85
C VAL A 26 -0.91 6.32 4.15
N ASN A 27 -2.04 6.53 3.47
CA ASN A 27 -2.98 7.61 3.78
C ASN A 27 -3.77 7.40 5.08
N ARG A 28 -3.71 6.23 5.71
CA ARG A 28 -4.43 5.94 6.95
C ARG A 28 -3.53 5.28 7.99
N PHE A 29 -3.77 4.02 8.31
CA PHE A 29 -3.25 3.36 9.50
C PHE A 29 -2.05 2.44 9.19
N GLY A 30 -1.54 2.46 7.96
CA GLY A 30 -0.63 1.42 7.47
C GLY A 30 -1.35 0.08 7.30
N GLY A 31 -0.58 -0.99 7.16
CA GLY A 31 -1.10 -2.35 7.02
C GLY A 31 -0.13 -3.30 6.33
N ILE A 32 -0.63 -4.45 5.90
CA ILE A 32 0.17 -5.53 5.33
C ILE A 32 -0.43 -5.98 3.99
N PHE A 33 0.41 -6.10 2.97
CA PHE A 33 0.07 -6.68 1.67
C PHE A 33 0.87 -7.97 1.47
N TYR A 34 0.17 -9.08 1.29
CA TYR A 34 0.76 -10.39 1.02
C TYR A 34 0.66 -10.75 -0.45
N ILE A 35 1.75 -11.31 -1.01
CA ILE A 35 1.78 -11.92 -2.34
C ILE A 35 2.12 -13.40 -2.21
N GLY A 36 1.39 -14.26 -2.92
CA GLY A 36 1.50 -15.71 -2.82
C GLY A 36 0.47 -16.34 -1.86
N VAL A 37 -0.56 -15.58 -1.46
CA VAL A 37 -1.61 -16.01 -0.52
C VAL A 37 -2.98 -15.74 -1.14
N ALA A 38 -3.85 -16.74 -1.14
CA ALA A 38 -5.23 -16.58 -1.59
C ALA A 38 -6.10 -15.91 -0.50
N ASP A 39 -7.27 -15.39 -0.90
CA ASP A 39 -8.19 -14.71 0.04
C ASP A 39 -8.73 -15.67 1.13
N ASP A 40 -8.72 -16.98 0.87
CA ASP A 40 -9.01 -18.02 1.85
C ASP A 40 -7.83 -18.40 2.77
N ARG A 41 -6.72 -17.64 2.67
CA ARG A 41 -5.45 -17.82 3.40
C ARG A 41 -4.65 -19.05 2.94
N THR A 42 -5.03 -19.70 1.84
CA THR A 42 -4.24 -20.79 1.25
C THR A 42 -2.92 -20.25 0.70
N ILE A 43 -1.80 -20.87 1.10
CA ILE A 43 -0.46 -20.54 0.61
C ILE A 43 -0.25 -21.12 -0.79
N LYS A 44 -0.15 -20.24 -1.78
CA LYS A 44 0.13 -20.58 -3.18
C LYS A 44 1.62 -20.44 -3.53
N GLY A 45 2.33 -19.58 -2.80
CA GLY A 45 3.75 -19.29 -3.05
C GLY A 45 3.98 -18.35 -4.24
N VAL A 46 5.20 -17.86 -4.37
CA VAL A 46 5.62 -16.93 -5.44
C VAL A 46 6.78 -17.55 -6.21
N LYS A 47 6.62 -17.68 -7.53
CA LYS A 47 7.71 -18.08 -8.43
C LYS A 47 8.62 -16.88 -8.71
N ASN A 48 9.94 -17.11 -8.78
CA ASN A 48 10.95 -16.07 -9.03
C ASN A 48 10.81 -14.89 -8.05
N ILE A 49 10.75 -15.18 -6.75
CA ILE A 49 10.41 -14.21 -5.70
C ILE A 49 11.26 -12.94 -5.75
N ASP A 50 12.57 -13.05 -6.03
CA ASP A 50 13.48 -11.90 -6.16
C ASP A 50 13.07 -10.95 -7.30
N ARG A 51 12.62 -11.49 -8.43
CA ARG A 51 12.13 -10.69 -9.54
C ARG A 51 10.84 -9.96 -9.16
N VAL A 52 9.95 -10.62 -8.42
CA VAL A 52 8.70 -10.03 -7.96
C VAL A 52 8.97 -8.92 -6.94
N ILE A 53 9.90 -9.12 -6.00
CA ILE A 53 10.31 -8.10 -5.02
C ILE A 53 10.88 -6.87 -5.74
N LYS A 54 11.82 -7.04 -6.68
CA LYS A 54 12.36 -5.93 -7.47
C LYS A 54 11.26 -5.15 -8.22
N ASN A 55 10.25 -5.85 -8.73
CA ASN A 55 9.11 -5.21 -9.39
C ASN A 55 8.23 -4.43 -8.39
N VAL A 56 7.97 -4.98 -7.21
CA VAL A 56 7.26 -4.28 -6.13
C VAL A 56 7.99 -2.99 -5.76
N GLU A 57 9.29 -3.06 -5.46
CA GLU A 57 10.11 -1.90 -5.10
C GLU A 57 10.07 -0.81 -6.17
N LYS A 58 10.26 -1.20 -7.44
CA LYS A 58 10.22 -0.27 -8.57
C LYS A 58 8.86 0.43 -8.68
N ARG A 59 7.76 -0.32 -8.54
CA ARG A 59 6.40 0.23 -8.65
C ARG A 59 6.08 1.17 -7.49
N LEU A 60 6.37 0.77 -6.26
CA LEU A 60 6.11 1.60 -5.08
C LEU A 60 6.89 2.92 -5.13
N ARG A 61 8.17 2.87 -5.51
CA ARG A 61 9.04 4.05 -5.63
C ARG A 61 8.63 5.00 -6.75
N ASN A 62 8.25 4.46 -7.91
CA ASN A 62 8.09 5.29 -9.12
C ASN A 62 6.66 5.78 -9.34
N ASN A 63 5.67 5.09 -8.79
CA ASN A 63 4.27 5.31 -9.14
C ASN A 63 3.46 6.02 -8.04
N ILE A 64 4.06 6.36 -6.89
CA ILE A 64 3.36 6.99 -5.76
C ILE A 64 4.05 8.31 -5.40
N GLU A 65 3.25 9.33 -5.15
CA GLU A 65 3.70 10.68 -4.78
C GLU A 65 2.85 11.18 -3.60
N PRO A 66 3.41 11.85 -2.58
CA PRO A 66 4.84 11.97 -2.29
C PRO A 66 5.55 10.61 -2.18
N SER A 67 6.88 10.60 -2.21
CA SER A 67 7.63 9.34 -2.05
C SER A 67 7.23 8.63 -0.76
N ILE A 68 7.06 7.30 -0.86
CA ILE A 68 6.79 6.42 0.28
C ILE A 68 8.03 5.62 0.70
N ASP A 69 9.22 6.03 0.25
CA ASP A 69 10.48 5.45 0.71
C ASP A 69 10.55 5.55 2.25
N GLY A 70 10.97 4.45 2.91
CA GLY A 70 10.98 4.36 4.37
C GLY A 70 9.62 4.09 5.02
N LEU A 71 8.50 4.20 4.28
CA LEU A 71 7.16 3.86 4.79
C LEU A 71 6.77 2.41 4.52
N TYR A 72 7.66 1.59 3.96
CA TYR A 72 7.40 0.18 3.76
C TYR A 72 8.64 -0.70 3.99
N SER A 73 8.40 -1.96 4.34
CA SER A 73 9.41 -3.02 4.39
C SER A 73 8.91 -4.26 3.64
N ILE A 74 9.82 -4.95 2.94
CA ILE A 74 9.51 -6.15 2.18
C ILE A 74 10.29 -7.32 2.77
N ASN A 75 9.58 -8.39 3.12
CA ASN A 75 10.18 -9.60 3.69
C ASN A 75 9.75 -10.83 2.89
N LYS A 76 10.70 -11.75 2.66
CA LYS A 76 10.39 -13.12 2.22
C LYS A 76 9.99 -13.94 3.44
N ILE A 77 8.94 -14.75 3.30
CA ILE A 77 8.52 -15.68 4.35
C ILE A 77 8.46 -17.08 3.75
N GLY A 78 9.28 -17.98 4.28
CA GLY A 78 9.28 -19.39 3.93
C GLY A 78 8.13 -20.15 4.60
N TYR A 79 7.57 -21.11 3.88
CA TYR A 79 6.53 -22.03 4.33
C TYR A 79 6.90 -23.47 3.96
N HIS A 80 6.09 -24.43 4.43
CA HIS A 80 6.18 -25.84 4.03
C HIS A 80 6.15 -26.00 2.50
N ASP A 81 6.66 -27.14 2.02
CA ASP A 81 6.79 -27.48 0.59
C ASP A 81 7.69 -26.52 -0.22
N LYS A 82 8.66 -25.87 0.43
CA LYS A 82 9.57 -24.89 -0.20
C LYS A 82 8.82 -23.73 -0.88
N LYS A 83 7.61 -23.41 -0.41
CA LYS A 83 6.86 -22.24 -0.87
C LYS A 83 7.36 -21.01 -0.14
N GLU A 84 7.55 -19.92 -0.88
CA GLU A 84 7.87 -18.62 -0.31
C GLU A 84 6.77 -17.62 -0.68
N ILE A 85 6.44 -16.73 0.25
CA ILE A 85 5.53 -15.61 0.04
C ILE A 85 6.25 -14.29 0.29
N ILE A 86 5.66 -13.19 -0.20
CA ILE A 86 6.15 -11.84 0.08
C ILE A 86 5.21 -11.17 1.07
N ARG A 87 5.76 -10.60 2.12
CA ARG A 87 5.05 -9.72 3.06
C ARG A 87 5.57 -8.30 2.90
N ILE A 88 4.69 -7.38 2.53
CA ILE A 88 4.98 -5.95 2.45
C ILE A 88 4.24 -5.28 3.61
N ALA A 89 4.96 -4.70 4.57
CA ALA A 89 4.36 -3.93 5.65
C ALA A 89 4.49 -2.44 5.36
N PHE A 90 3.39 -1.71 5.47
CA PHE A 90 3.29 -0.27 5.26
C PHE A 90 3.01 0.44 6.58
N SER A 91 3.65 1.59 6.77
CA SER A 91 3.39 2.55 7.85
C SER A 91 2.51 3.69 7.34
N ALA A 92 1.78 4.32 8.25
CA ALA A 92 1.08 5.56 7.96
C ALA A 92 2.09 6.67 7.61
N GLY A 93 1.88 7.37 6.50
CA GLY A 93 2.71 8.50 6.11
C GLY A 93 2.27 9.81 6.76
N ASN A 94 3.17 10.78 6.83
CA ASN A 94 2.94 12.10 7.42
C ASN A 94 2.77 13.22 6.37
N GLN A 95 2.96 12.95 5.08
CA GLN A 95 2.82 13.93 3.99
C GLN A 95 1.56 13.67 3.14
N LYS A 96 0.42 13.46 3.80
CA LYS A 96 -0.81 13.09 3.09
C LYS A 96 -1.35 14.30 2.30
N PRO A 97 -2.12 14.12 1.22
CA PRO A 97 -2.48 12.84 0.61
C PRO A 97 -1.34 12.29 -0.25
N TYR A 98 -1.07 11.00 -0.08
CA TYR A 98 -0.36 10.19 -1.07
C TYR A 98 -1.33 9.81 -2.19
N TYR A 99 -0.82 9.71 -3.42
CA TYR A 99 -1.60 9.43 -4.61
C TYR A 99 -0.80 8.66 -5.64
N ILE A 100 -1.51 7.99 -6.55
CA ILE A 100 -0.91 7.35 -7.72
C ILE A 100 -0.45 8.46 -8.68
N LYS A 101 0.85 8.53 -8.96
CA LYS A 101 1.50 9.63 -9.68
C LYS A 101 0.88 9.94 -11.03
N SER A 102 0.51 8.91 -11.80
CA SER A 102 -0.12 9.06 -13.11
C SER A 102 -1.54 9.63 -13.06
N GLU A 103 -2.22 9.53 -11.92
CA GLU A 103 -3.62 9.96 -11.74
C GLU A 103 -3.74 11.31 -11.02
N GLY A 104 -2.63 11.81 -10.44
CA GLY A 104 -2.58 13.08 -9.72
C GLY A 104 -3.41 13.12 -8.43
N LEU A 105 -3.57 14.32 -7.88
CA LEU A 105 -4.40 14.62 -6.72
C LEU A 105 -5.90 14.60 -7.08
N THR A 106 -6.39 13.45 -7.52
CA THR A 106 -7.77 13.26 -7.97
C THR A 106 -8.40 12.07 -7.25
N PRO A 107 -9.73 11.90 -7.27
CA PRO A 107 -10.39 10.68 -6.77
C PRO A 107 -9.88 9.38 -7.42
N LYS A 108 -9.28 9.45 -8.62
CA LYS A 108 -8.67 8.28 -9.28
C LYS A 108 -7.27 7.96 -8.76
N GLY A 109 -6.57 8.94 -8.18
CA GLY A 109 -5.22 8.79 -7.63
C GLY A 109 -5.17 8.64 -6.11
N CYS A 110 -6.10 9.27 -5.38
CA CYS A 110 -6.12 9.31 -3.93
C CYS A 110 -7.06 8.25 -3.35
N TYR A 111 -6.53 7.35 -2.52
CA TYR A 111 -7.32 6.31 -1.85
C TYR A 111 -7.12 6.32 -0.35
N ILE A 112 -8.16 5.92 0.38
CA ILE A 112 -8.11 5.60 1.82
C ILE A 112 -8.65 4.20 2.06
N ARG A 113 -8.16 3.56 3.12
CA ARG A 113 -8.75 2.32 3.63
C ARG A 113 -9.95 2.64 4.54
N ILE A 114 -11.10 2.05 4.23
CA ILE A 114 -12.28 2.00 5.11
C ILE A 114 -12.64 0.52 5.26
N ALA A 115 -12.54 0.00 6.48
CA ALA A 115 -12.63 -1.44 6.76
C ALA A 115 -11.68 -2.27 5.87
N ASP A 116 -12.19 -3.19 5.08
CA ASP A 116 -11.46 -4.03 4.12
C ASP A 116 -11.33 -3.41 2.72
N ASN A 117 -11.90 -2.23 2.49
CA ASN A 117 -12.03 -1.63 1.17
C ASN A 117 -11.07 -0.45 0.92
N CYS A 118 -10.53 -0.38 -0.29
CA CYS A 118 -9.78 0.78 -0.79
C CYS A 118 -10.72 1.71 -1.55
N VAL A 119 -11.13 2.79 -0.88
CA VAL A 119 -12.15 3.73 -1.33
C VAL A 119 -11.48 4.98 -1.90
N PRO A 120 -11.90 5.48 -3.08
CA PRO A 120 -11.39 6.75 -3.60
C PRO A 120 -11.76 7.90 -2.65
N MET A 121 -10.83 8.83 -2.42
CA MET A 121 -11.15 10.05 -1.69
C MET A 121 -12.07 10.94 -2.53
N SER A 122 -13.07 11.56 -1.88
CA SER A 122 -13.81 12.64 -2.52
C SER A 122 -12.92 13.88 -2.69
N GLU A 123 -13.24 14.75 -3.65
CA GLU A 123 -12.50 16.01 -3.85
C GLU A 123 -12.41 16.82 -2.56
N LYS A 124 -13.51 16.93 -1.82
CA LYS A 124 -13.55 17.60 -0.51
C LYS A 124 -12.55 17.00 0.49
N LEU A 125 -12.40 15.67 0.51
CA LEU A 125 -11.45 15.00 1.41
C LEU A 125 -10.00 15.22 0.94
N ILE A 126 -9.75 15.21 -0.37
CA ILE A 126 -8.44 15.53 -0.94
C ILE A 126 -8.02 16.94 -0.54
N SER A 127 -8.88 17.94 -0.78
CA SER A 127 -8.63 19.33 -0.37
C SER A 127 -8.35 19.43 1.13
N ARG A 128 -9.13 18.72 1.95
CA ARG A 128 -8.91 18.70 3.41
C ARG A 128 -7.55 18.11 3.79
N PHE A 129 -7.11 17.05 3.12
CA PHE A 129 -5.78 16.49 3.37
C PHE A 129 -4.70 17.50 2.98
N VAL A 130 -4.81 18.13 1.81
CA VAL A 130 -3.85 19.16 1.38
C VAL A 130 -3.76 20.28 2.44
N GLU A 131 -4.89 20.87 2.86
CA GLU A 131 -4.91 21.91 3.90
C GLU A 131 -4.21 21.50 5.20
N LEU A 132 -4.47 20.28 5.69
CA LEU A 132 -3.95 19.80 6.97
C LEU A 132 -2.45 19.51 6.94
N TYR A 133 -1.90 19.16 5.78
CA TYR A 133 -0.54 18.65 5.63
C TYR A 133 0.37 19.60 4.85
N SER A 134 -0.15 20.66 4.23
CA SER A 134 0.65 21.74 3.61
C SER A 134 1.28 22.70 4.62
N GLY A 135 0.86 22.69 5.89
CA GLY A 135 1.34 23.64 6.92
C GLY A 135 2.61 23.23 7.68
N GLY A 136 3.29 22.15 7.30
CA GLY A 136 4.36 21.52 8.09
C GLY A 136 5.80 22.02 7.87
N SER A 137 6.02 23.19 7.24
CA SER A 137 7.37 23.67 6.89
C SER A 137 7.71 25.09 7.35
N GLU A 138 7.04 25.64 8.37
CA GLU A 138 7.34 26.99 8.91
C GLU A 138 7.40 27.09 10.45
N GLN A 139 7.78 26.02 11.15
CA GLN A 139 8.14 26.10 12.57
C GLN A 139 9.46 25.36 12.82
N ASP A 140 10.55 25.90 12.27
CA ASP A 140 11.94 25.57 12.62
C ASP A 140 12.89 26.68 12.11
N ARG A 141 12.50 27.95 12.31
CA ARG A 141 13.38 29.12 12.11
C ARG A 141 13.40 29.99 13.35
#